data_AF-A0AAP8HUF5-F1
#
_entry.id   AF-A0AAP8HUF5-F1
#
_cell.length_a   1.000
_cell.length_b   1.000
_cell.length_c   1.000
_cell.angle_alpha   90.00
_cell.angle_beta   90.00
_cell.angle_gamma   90.00
#
_symmetry.space_group_name_H-M   'P 1'
#
loop_
_entity.id
_entity.type
_entity.pdbx_description
1 polymer ?
#
loop_
_entity_poly.entity_id
_entity_poly.type
_entity_poly.pdbx_seq_one_letter_code
_entity_poly.pdbx_strand_id
1 'polypeptide(L)'
;SFRFQRPYGSYVMENVLFKISFPAEFHSQTAVEAAMTLYEQMQAAGKTAAAIEKVTIRTHEACIRIIDKKGPLNNPADRDHCIQYMVAIPLLFGRLTAADYEDNVAQDKRIDALRENINC
;
A
#
# COMPACT_ATOMS: atom_id res chain seq x y z
N SER A 1 31.65 18.82 19.14
CA SER A 1 31.78 17.42 19.58
C SER A 1 30.52 16.66 19.19
N PHE A 2 30.64 15.37 18.91
CA PHE A 2 29.47 14.51 18.69
C PHE A 2 28.71 14.32 20.01
N ARG A 3 27.37 14.47 19.98
CA ARG A 3 26.50 14.30 21.14
C ARG A 3 25.26 13.51 20.73
N PHE A 4 24.94 12.47 21.48
CA PHE A 4 23.71 11.72 21.26
C PHE A 4 22.49 12.58 21.62
N GLN A 5 21.41 12.41 20.84
CA GLN A 5 20.12 13.04 21.14
C GLN A 5 19.44 12.46 22.39
N ARG A 6 19.87 11.26 22.84
CA ARG A 6 19.35 10.54 24.01
C ARG A 6 20.40 9.59 24.59
N PRO A 7 20.36 9.25 25.88
CA PRO A 7 21.18 8.18 26.46
C PRO A 7 20.76 6.79 25.96
N TYR A 8 21.63 5.79 26.11
CA TYR A 8 21.28 4.39 25.83
C TYR A 8 20.33 3.81 26.88
N GLY A 9 19.46 2.90 26.45
CA GLY A 9 18.42 2.26 27.26
C GLY A 9 17.59 1.29 26.41
N SER A 10 16.32 1.06 26.77
CA SER A 10 15.43 0.11 26.09
C SER A 10 14.52 0.72 25.00
N TYR A 11 14.59 2.05 24.77
CA TYR A 11 13.66 2.77 23.88
C TYR A 11 13.46 2.12 22.52
N VAL A 12 14.54 1.63 21.87
CA VAL A 12 14.43 1.02 20.53
C VAL A 12 13.56 -0.24 20.57
N MET A 13 13.77 -1.11 21.57
CA MET A 13 13.01 -2.35 21.68
C MET A 13 11.55 -2.09 22.07
N GLU A 14 11.30 -1.08 22.90
CA GLU A 14 9.94 -0.67 23.28
C GLU A 14 9.15 -0.05 22.12
N ASN A 15 9.84 0.51 21.11
CA ASN A 15 9.22 1.20 19.97
C ASN A 15 9.49 0.49 18.64
N VAL A 16 9.87 -0.80 18.68
CA VAL A 16 10.05 -1.60 17.46
C VAL A 16 8.70 -1.77 16.76
N LEU A 17 8.71 -1.62 15.44
CA LEU A 17 7.52 -1.79 14.63
C LEU A 17 7.45 -3.21 14.08
N PHE A 18 6.30 -3.86 14.22
CA PHE A 18 6.06 -5.21 13.68
C PHE A 18 5.21 -5.13 12.40
N LYS A 19 5.65 -5.84 11.35
CA LYS A 19 4.83 -6.08 10.14
C LYS A 19 4.07 -7.39 10.30
N ILE A 20 2.84 -7.33 10.81
CA ILE A 20 2.03 -8.51 11.10
C ILE A 20 0.91 -8.69 10.06
N SER A 21 0.31 -7.59 9.62
CA SER A 21 -0.92 -7.62 8.82
C SER A 21 -0.69 -8.00 7.36
N PHE A 22 0.24 -7.31 6.68
CA PHE A 22 0.44 -7.45 5.24
C PHE A 22 1.92 -7.46 4.84
N PRO A 23 2.30 -8.21 3.78
CA PRO A 23 3.64 -8.16 3.20
C PRO A 23 3.79 -6.89 2.36
N ALA A 24 3.79 -5.72 2.99
CA ALA A 24 3.80 -4.41 2.33
C ALA A 24 4.90 -3.50 2.90
N GLU A 25 5.38 -2.51 2.13
CA GLU A 25 6.26 -1.47 2.64
C GLU A 25 5.59 -0.72 3.81
N PHE A 26 6.34 -0.38 4.87
CA PHE A 26 5.75 0.02 6.16
C PHE A 26 4.89 1.29 6.04
N HIS A 27 5.30 2.25 5.21
CA HIS A 27 4.59 3.52 5.02
C HIS A 27 3.22 3.34 4.33
N SER A 28 2.93 2.16 3.78
CA SER A 28 1.65 1.83 3.17
C SER A 28 0.71 0.98 4.03
N GLN A 29 1.16 0.44 5.16
CA GLN A 29 0.40 -0.54 5.95
C GLN A 29 -1.02 -0.05 6.28
N THR A 30 -1.15 1.19 6.77
CA THR A 30 -2.45 1.78 7.10
C THR A 30 -3.31 2.08 5.86
N ALA A 31 -2.70 2.33 4.71
CA ALA A 31 -3.43 2.50 3.46
C ALA A 31 -4.03 1.18 2.97
N VAL A 32 -3.30 0.07 3.14
CA VAL A 32 -3.79 -1.29 2.87
C VAL A 32 -4.95 -1.64 3.80
N GLU A 33 -4.83 -1.38 5.11
CA GLU A 33 -5.91 -1.60 6.09
C GLU A 33 -7.19 -0.82 5.72
N ALA A 34 -7.05 0.45 5.35
CA ALA A 34 -8.17 1.27 4.90
C ALA A 34 -8.79 0.72 3.61
N ALA A 35 -7.97 0.25 2.66
CA ALA A 35 -8.44 -0.33 1.41
C ALA A 35 -9.23 -1.63 1.61
N MET A 36 -8.83 -2.47 2.56
CA MET A 36 -9.59 -3.68 2.96
C MET A 36 -10.95 -3.31 3.55
N THR A 37 -11.00 -2.27 4.41
CA THR A 37 -12.26 -1.78 4.97
C THR A 37 -13.19 -1.23 3.88
N LEU A 38 -12.64 -0.48 2.93
CA LEU A 38 -13.39 0.06 1.79
C LEU A 38 -13.90 -1.06 0.87
N TYR A 39 -13.14 -2.12 0.66
CA TYR A 39 -13.59 -3.29 -0.09
C TYR A 39 -14.88 -3.86 0.50
N GLU A 40 -14.92 -4.10 1.82
CA GLU A 40 -16.11 -4.62 2.50
C GLU A 40 -17.31 -3.67 2.39
N GLN A 41 -17.09 -2.37 2.59
CA GLN A 41 -18.13 -1.35 2.45
C GLN A 41 -18.69 -1.28 1.02
N MET A 42 -17.83 -1.42 0.02
CA MET A 42 -18.24 -1.46 -1.38
C MET A 42 -19.06 -2.72 -1.69
N GLN A 43 -18.64 -3.88 -1.21
CA GLN A 43 -19.42 -5.13 -1.37
C GLN A 43 -20.80 -5.01 -0.72
N ALA A 44 -20.87 -4.48 0.51
CA ALA A 44 -22.15 -4.25 1.20
C ALA A 44 -23.08 -3.28 0.44
N ALA A 45 -22.50 -2.33 -0.30
CA ALA A 45 -23.22 -1.40 -1.16
C ALA A 45 -23.50 -1.94 -2.58
N GLY A 46 -23.17 -3.20 -2.88
CA GLY A 46 -23.31 -3.79 -4.22
C GLY A 46 -22.42 -3.15 -5.28
N LYS A 47 -21.30 -2.52 -4.87
CA LYS A 47 -20.34 -1.85 -5.74
C LYS A 47 -19.08 -2.70 -5.92
N THR A 48 -18.47 -2.54 -7.09
CA THR A 48 -17.17 -3.13 -7.41
C THR A 48 -16.14 -2.04 -7.70
N ALA A 49 -14.85 -2.38 -7.73
CA ALA A 49 -13.79 -1.46 -8.10
C ALA A 49 -13.99 -0.79 -9.47
N ALA A 50 -14.77 -1.41 -10.37
CA ALA A 50 -15.10 -0.82 -11.67
C ALA A 50 -15.94 0.46 -11.57
N ALA A 51 -16.60 0.71 -10.43
CA ALA A 51 -17.35 1.93 -10.17
C ALA A 51 -16.48 3.07 -9.58
N ILE A 52 -15.17 2.83 -9.37
CA ILE A 52 -14.26 3.83 -8.81
C ILE A 52 -13.80 4.77 -9.92
N GLU A 53 -14.22 6.02 -9.85
CA GLU A 53 -13.73 7.10 -10.72
C GLU A 53 -12.37 7.65 -10.23
N LYS A 54 -12.21 7.83 -8.92
CA LYS A 54 -11.02 8.44 -8.32
C LYS A 54 -10.77 7.92 -6.90
N VAL A 55 -9.49 7.75 -6.56
CA VAL A 55 -9.03 7.55 -5.18
C VAL A 55 -8.03 8.64 -4.83
N THR A 56 -8.23 9.31 -3.70
CA THR A 56 -7.26 10.27 -3.15
C THR A 56 -6.73 9.73 -1.83
N ILE A 57 -5.43 9.47 -1.74
CA ILE A 57 -4.76 8.95 -0.55
C ILE A 57 -3.99 10.08 0.11
N ARG A 58 -4.57 10.74 1.11
CA ARG A 58 -3.79 11.66 1.93
C ARG A 58 -2.76 10.88 2.75
N THR A 59 -1.48 11.09 2.47
CA THR A 59 -0.37 10.42 3.16
C THR A 59 0.68 11.41 3.69
N HIS A 60 1.80 10.90 4.18
CA HIS A 60 2.90 11.65 4.79
C HIS A 60 4.15 11.68 3.89
N GLU A 61 5.05 12.64 4.13
CA GLU A 61 6.20 12.94 3.25
C GLU A 61 7.05 11.71 2.90
N ALA A 62 7.36 10.86 3.88
CA ALA A 62 8.18 9.68 3.65
C ALA A 62 7.52 8.69 2.69
N CYS A 63 6.19 8.50 2.80
CA CYS A 63 5.44 7.68 1.87
C CYS A 63 5.53 8.22 0.44
N ILE A 64 5.33 9.53 0.25
CA ILE A 64 5.45 10.18 -1.07
C ILE A 64 6.86 9.97 -1.65
N ARG A 65 7.89 10.20 -0.85
CA ARG A 65 9.27 10.13 -1.33
C ARG A 65 9.74 8.71 -1.68
N ILE A 66 9.22 7.70 -1.00
CA ILE A 66 9.76 6.33 -1.07
C ILE A 66 8.92 5.42 -1.98
N ILE A 67 7.58 5.52 -1.91
CA ILE A 67 6.68 4.53 -2.52
C ILE A 67 5.54 5.12 -3.37
N ASP A 68 5.52 6.43 -3.63
CA ASP A 68 4.63 7.02 -4.63
C ASP A 68 5.24 6.81 -6.03
N LYS A 69 4.69 5.85 -6.79
CA LYS A 69 5.18 5.48 -8.13
C LYS A 69 4.06 5.49 -9.15
N LYS A 70 4.29 6.20 -10.25
CA LYS A 70 3.41 6.24 -11.44
C LYS A 70 4.04 5.47 -12.61
N GLY A 71 3.21 5.01 -13.53
CA GLY A 71 3.66 4.28 -14.73
C GLY A 71 3.92 2.78 -14.51
N PRO A 72 4.61 2.13 -15.46
CA PRO A 72 4.81 0.67 -15.44
C PRO A 72 5.62 0.17 -14.25
N LEU A 73 5.29 -1.03 -13.75
CA LEU A 73 6.02 -1.74 -12.69
C LEU A 73 6.49 -3.09 -13.23
N ASN A 74 7.80 -3.31 -13.26
CA ASN A 74 8.38 -4.38 -14.07
C ASN A 74 8.77 -5.63 -13.29
N ASN A 75 8.74 -5.56 -11.96
CA ASN A 75 9.15 -6.66 -11.08
C ASN A 75 8.41 -6.58 -9.73
N PRO A 76 8.47 -7.62 -8.89
CA PRO A 76 7.84 -7.62 -7.57
C PRO A 76 8.30 -6.48 -6.65
N ALA A 77 9.58 -6.08 -6.71
CA ALA A 77 10.14 -5.00 -5.89
C ALA A 77 9.63 -3.59 -6.32
N ASP A 78 9.20 -3.44 -7.57
CA ASP A 78 8.52 -2.22 -8.00
C ASP A 78 7.12 -2.12 -7.38
N ARG A 79 6.45 -3.26 -7.24
CA ARG A 79 5.06 -3.40 -6.79
C ARG A 79 4.92 -3.31 -5.27
N ASP A 80 5.79 -3.98 -4.53
CA ASP A 80 5.83 -3.90 -3.07
C ASP A 80 6.29 -2.52 -2.55
N HIS A 81 6.89 -1.67 -3.41
CA HIS A 81 7.23 -0.27 -3.16
C HIS A 81 6.39 0.71 -4.01
N CYS A 82 5.13 0.36 -4.31
CA CYS A 82 4.18 1.26 -4.95
C CYS A 82 2.88 1.30 -4.12
N ILE A 83 2.60 2.42 -3.45
CA ILE A 83 1.38 2.57 -2.64
C ILE A 83 0.12 2.40 -3.47
N GLN A 84 0.11 2.89 -4.71
CA GLN A 84 -1.02 2.71 -5.62
C GLN A 84 -1.29 1.23 -5.90
N TYR A 85 -0.24 0.44 -6.10
CA TYR A 85 -0.38 -1.00 -6.32
C TYR A 85 -0.90 -1.70 -5.05
N MET A 86 -0.25 -1.43 -3.91
CA MET A 86 -0.62 -2.02 -2.62
C MET A 86 -2.04 -1.65 -2.16
N VAL A 87 -2.62 -0.54 -2.62
CA VAL A 87 -4.03 -0.17 -2.39
C VAL A 87 -4.97 -0.74 -3.45
N ALA A 88 -4.54 -0.81 -4.72
CA ALA A 88 -5.36 -1.35 -5.80
C ALA A 88 -5.72 -2.83 -5.59
N ILE A 89 -4.77 -3.65 -5.12
CA ILE A 89 -5.00 -5.09 -4.89
C ILE A 89 -6.13 -5.32 -3.86
N PRO A 90 -6.11 -4.75 -2.64
CA PRO A 90 -7.23 -4.84 -1.70
C PRO A 90 -8.56 -4.34 -2.26
N LEU A 91 -8.59 -3.20 -2.98
CA LEU A 91 -9.83 -2.66 -3.54
C LEU A 91 -10.43 -3.58 -4.61
N LEU A 92 -9.60 -4.33 -5.34
CA LEU A 92 -10.03 -5.28 -6.37
C LEU A 92 -10.40 -6.65 -5.79
N PHE A 93 -9.63 -7.14 -4.83
CA PHE A 93 -9.63 -8.55 -4.43
C PHE A 93 -9.96 -8.80 -2.97
N GLY A 94 -10.02 -7.76 -2.13
CA GLY A 94 -10.25 -7.91 -0.69
C GLY A 94 -9.14 -8.66 0.03
N ARG A 95 -7.91 -8.59 -0.48
CA ARG A 95 -6.70 -9.20 0.11
C ARG A 95 -5.44 -8.47 -0.31
N LEU A 96 -4.33 -8.75 0.36
CA LEU A 96 -2.97 -8.46 -0.12
C LEU A 96 -2.01 -9.52 0.41
N THR A 97 -1.43 -10.31 -0.48
CA THR A 97 -0.52 -11.41 -0.18
C THR A 97 0.78 -11.26 -0.97
N ALA A 98 1.83 -12.00 -0.58
CA ALA A 98 3.10 -11.94 -1.30
C ALA A 98 2.97 -12.37 -2.77
N ALA A 99 2.08 -13.32 -3.06
CA ALA A 99 1.81 -13.79 -4.41
C ALA A 99 1.15 -12.72 -5.31
N ASP A 100 0.50 -11.71 -4.72
CA ASP A 100 -0.13 -10.64 -5.51
C ASP A 100 0.90 -9.70 -6.14
N TYR A 101 2.19 -9.77 -5.76
CA TYR A 101 3.26 -9.02 -6.41
C TYR A 101 3.88 -9.77 -7.60
N GLU A 102 3.49 -11.00 -7.87
CA GLU A 102 4.04 -11.81 -8.96
C GLU A 102 3.37 -11.46 -10.30
N ASP A 103 4.09 -11.75 -11.40
CA ASP A 103 3.68 -11.33 -12.74
C ASP A 103 2.31 -11.88 -13.17
N ASN A 104 1.96 -13.08 -12.71
CA ASN A 104 0.68 -13.70 -13.02
C ASN A 104 -0.53 -12.89 -12.50
N VAL A 105 -0.39 -12.24 -11.34
CA VAL A 105 -1.42 -11.35 -10.78
C VAL A 105 -1.30 -9.97 -11.41
N ALA A 106 -0.08 -9.45 -11.54
CA ALA A 106 0.17 -8.12 -12.08
C ALA A 106 -0.27 -7.94 -13.55
N GLN A 107 -0.47 -9.03 -14.30
CA GLN A 107 -1.03 -9.00 -15.66
C GLN A 107 -2.51 -8.60 -15.72
N ASP A 108 -3.23 -8.57 -14.60
CA ASP A 108 -4.61 -8.07 -14.57
C ASP A 108 -4.65 -6.56 -14.85
N LYS A 109 -5.11 -6.22 -16.06
CA LYS A 109 -5.20 -4.84 -16.54
C LYS A 109 -6.05 -3.92 -15.64
N ARG A 110 -6.94 -4.48 -14.82
CA ARG A 110 -7.74 -3.71 -13.86
C ARG A 110 -6.87 -3.06 -12.78
N ILE A 111 -5.72 -3.66 -12.45
CA ILE A 111 -4.79 -3.11 -11.47
C ILE A 111 -4.21 -1.80 -11.98
N ASP A 112 -3.62 -1.81 -13.17
CA ASP A 112 -3.04 -0.60 -13.76
C ASP A 112 -4.10 0.46 -14.07
N ALA A 113 -5.26 0.05 -14.59
CA ALA A 113 -6.38 0.96 -14.82
C ALA A 113 -6.84 1.66 -13.53
N LEU A 114 -6.92 0.93 -12.41
CA LEU A 114 -7.28 1.52 -11.12
C LEU A 114 -6.16 2.42 -10.59
N ARG A 115 -4.88 2.01 -10.71
CA ARG A 115 -3.71 2.79 -10.26
C ARG A 115 -3.64 4.18 -10.89
N GLU A 116 -4.00 4.32 -12.16
CA GLU A 116 -4.06 5.62 -12.83
C GLU A 116 -5.06 6.59 -12.17
N ASN A 117 -6.10 6.05 -11.51
CA ASN A 117 -7.10 6.83 -10.78
C ASN A 117 -6.71 7.12 -9.31
N ILE A 118 -5.58 6.60 -8.82
CA ILE A 118 -5.12 6.78 -7.43
C ILE A 118 -4.08 7.89 -7.36
N ASN A 119 -4.35 8.94 -6.58
CA ASN A 119 -3.43 10.06 -6.35
C ASN A 119 -3.15 10.25 -4.87
N CYS A 120 -1.88 10.47 -4.52
CA CYS A 120 -1.45 10.75 -3.15
C CYS A 120 -1.33 12.26 -2.90
#